data_AF-A0A522U7I1-F1
#
_entry.id   AF-A0A522U7I1-F1
#
_cell.length_a   1.000
_cell.length_b   1.000
_cell.length_c   1.000
_cell.angle_alpha   90.00
_cell.angle_beta   90.00
_cell.angle_gamma   90.00
#
_symmetry.space_group_name_H-M   'P 1'
#
loop_
_entity.id
_entity.type
_entity.pdbx_description
1 polymer ?
#
loop_
_entity_poly.entity_id
_entity_poly.type
_entity_poly.pdbx_seq_one_letter_code
_entity_poly.pdbx_strand_id
1 'polypeptide(L)'
;MLEHAIYGQAFVRDQKPMTDASVETALVGTGLAPSDWYRFLNRRVFFWLTEERLATMLDARPYRGQVHTVLVVDTRTLVIDHLAHITLSSMNSGATRPFPHPRNFDTFQALAEYPFAALRRRRLARNVIVELAVEYSVPNITDYVVEVRRMRGAHVLERIEQPQE
;
A
#
# COMPACT_ATOMS: atom_id res chain seq x y z
N MET A 1 17.54 -10.69 0.11
CA MET A 1 18.35 -10.08 1.19
C MET A 1 19.31 -9.11 0.52
N LEU A 2 19.43 -7.91 1.06
CA LEU A 2 20.36 -6.87 0.65
C LEU A 2 21.43 -6.77 1.73
N GLU A 3 22.70 -6.68 1.34
CA GLU A 3 23.81 -6.55 2.27
C GLU A 3 24.58 -5.26 1.97
N HIS A 4 24.92 -4.51 3.02
CA HIS A 4 25.70 -3.28 2.92
C HIS A 4 26.80 -3.27 3.98
N ALA A 5 28.04 -2.99 3.59
CA ALA A 5 29.20 -3.05 4.47
C ALA A 5 29.09 -2.12 5.69
N ILE A 6 28.39 -0.99 5.55
CA ILE A 6 28.22 0.02 6.61
C ILE A 6 26.87 -0.14 7.34
N TYR A 7 25.81 -0.55 6.62
CA TYR A 7 24.42 -0.48 7.12
C TYR A 7 23.84 -1.85 7.46
N GLY A 8 24.63 -2.93 7.30
CA GLY A 8 24.23 -4.28 7.62
C GLY A 8 23.29 -4.89 6.58
N GLN A 9 22.34 -5.71 7.05
CA GLN A 9 21.44 -6.49 6.20
C GLN A 9 20.02 -5.91 6.20
N ALA A 10 19.38 -5.94 5.03
CA ALA A 10 17.96 -5.64 4.88
C ALA A 10 17.24 -6.77 4.13
N PHE A 11 16.01 -7.06 4.54
CA PHE A 11 15.17 -8.07 3.90
C PHE A 11 14.00 -7.40 3.21
N VAL A 12 14.01 -7.42 1.88
CA VAL A 12 12.80 -7.14 1.09
C VAL A 12 11.92 -8.38 1.16
N ARG A 13 10.69 -8.20 1.63
CA ARG A 13 9.71 -9.29 1.73
C ARG A 13 8.67 -9.13 0.63
N ASP A 14 8.25 -10.26 0.08
CA ASP A 14 7.05 -10.32 -0.73
C ASP A 14 5.81 -10.44 0.14
N GLN A 15 4.69 -9.93 -0.36
CA GLN A 15 3.38 -10.22 0.21
C GLN A 15 2.95 -11.62 -0.23
N LYS A 16 2.17 -12.30 0.63
CA LYS A 16 1.53 -13.57 0.30
C LYS A 16 0.74 -13.42 -1.00
N PRO A 17 0.98 -14.26 -2.01
CA PRO A 17 0.33 -14.10 -3.30
C PRO A 17 -1.18 -14.38 -3.22
N MET A 18 -1.92 -13.64 -4.06
CA MET A 18 -3.28 -14.01 -4.43
C MET A 18 -3.24 -15.27 -5.30
N THR A 19 -4.28 -16.09 -5.25
CA THR A 19 -4.38 -17.27 -6.14
C THR A 19 -5.08 -16.88 -7.44
N ASP A 20 -4.63 -17.41 -8.57
CA ASP A 20 -5.20 -17.09 -9.89
C ASP A 20 -6.72 -17.26 -9.93
N ALA A 21 -7.26 -18.38 -9.46
CA ALA A 21 -8.72 -18.62 -9.39
C ALA A 21 -9.50 -17.50 -8.66
N SER A 22 -8.90 -16.91 -7.62
CA SER A 22 -9.52 -15.82 -6.86
C SER A 22 -9.42 -14.47 -7.56
N VAL A 23 -8.37 -14.29 -8.38
CA VAL A 23 -8.19 -13.11 -9.21
C VAL A 23 -9.09 -13.20 -10.43
N GLU A 24 -9.18 -14.35 -11.09
CA GLU A 24 -10.13 -14.62 -12.19
C GLU A 24 -11.56 -14.29 -11.77
N THR A 25 -12.00 -14.78 -10.61
CA THR A 25 -13.32 -14.48 -10.06
C THR A 25 -13.55 -12.97 -9.90
N ALA A 26 -12.53 -12.24 -9.49
CA ALA A 26 -12.61 -10.81 -9.30
C ALA A 26 -12.52 -9.99 -10.59
N LEU A 27 -11.98 -10.58 -11.67
CA LEU A 27 -11.83 -9.96 -12.99
C LEU A 27 -12.95 -10.37 -13.95
N VAL A 28 -13.97 -11.12 -13.50
CA VAL A 28 -15.10 -11.56 -14.33
C VAL A 28 -15.70 -10.37 -15.08
N GLY A 29 -15.85 -10.52 -16.39
CA GLY A 29 -16.45 -9.51 -17.28
C GLY A 29 -15.48 -8.41 -17.75
N THR A 30 -14.21 -8.42 -17.32
CA THR A 30 -13.22 -7.40 -17.72
C THR A 30 -12.40 -7.76 -18.95
N GLY A 31 -12.31 -9.06 -19.29
CA GLY A 31 -11.40 -9.56 -20.33
C GLY A 31 -9.92 -9.63 -19.90
N LEU A 32 -9.59 -9.28 -18.66
CA LEU A 32 -8.23 -9.31 -18.12
C LEU A 32 -7.86 -10.70 -17.59
N ALA A 33 -6.63 -11.15 -17.81
CA ALA A 33 -6.07 -12.32 -17.15
C ALA A 33 -5.48 -11.94 -15.78
N PRO A 34 -5.31 -12.90 -14.85
CA PRO A 34 -4.61 -12.65 -13.58
C PRO A 34 -3.22 -12.03 -13.76
N SER A 35 -2.48 -12.44 -14.79
CA SER A 35 -1.16 -11.88 -15.10
C SER A 35 -1.19 -10.38 -15.41
N ASP A 36 -2.27 -9.89 -16.05
CA ASP A 36 -2.43 -8.47 -16.35
C ASP A 36 -2.67 -7.67 -15.07
N TRP A 37 -3.47 -8.24 -14.16
CA TRP A 37 -3.69 -7.66 -12.84
C TRP A 37 -2.40 -7.62 -12.01
N TYR A 38 -1.61 -8.69 -12.00
CA TYR A 38 -0.33 -8.70 -11.29
C TYR A 38 0.66 -7.68 -11.86
N ARG A 39 0.80 -7.58 -13.18
CA ARG A 39 1.64 -6.55 -13.81
C ARG A 39 1.15 -5.14 -13.49
N PHE A 40 -0.16 -4.95 -13.45
CA PHE A 40 -0.76 -3.68 -13.09
C PHE A 40 -0.46 -3.29 -11.63
N LEU A 41 -0.56 -4.22 -10.68
CA LEU A 41 -0.19 -3.94 -9.28
C LEU A 41 1.32 -3.76 -9.09
N ASN A 42 2.16 -4.57 -9.75
CA ASN A 42 3.62 -4.51 -9.60
C ASN A 42 4.25 -3.22 -10.16
N ARG A 43 3.49 -2.43 -10.92
CA ARG A 43 3.88 -1.10 -11.39
C ARG A 43 3.52 0.01 -10.39
N ARG A 44 3.30 -0.30 -9.11
CA ARG A 44 2.85 0.69 -8.11
C ARG A 44 3.60 0.55 -6.79
N VAL A 45 3.81 1.69 -6.15
CA VAL A 45 4.25 1.79 -4.75
C VAL A 45 3.04 2.13 -3.89
N PHE A 46 2.74 1.28 -2.90
CA PHE A 46 1.53 1.38 -2.08
C PHE A 46 1.80 2.02 -0.73
N PHE A 47 0.90 2.93 -0.33
CA PHE A 47 0.93 3.61 0.96
C PHE A 47 -0.33 3.29 1.76
N TRP A 48 -0.13 3.00 3.05
CA TRP A 48 -1.21 2.86 4.01
C TRP A 48 -1.55 4.23 4.60
N LEU A 49 -2.79 4.67 4.41
CA LEU A 49 -3.22 6.03 4.81
C LEU A 49 -3.60 6.15 6.29
N THR A 50 -3.74 5.04 7.01
CA THR A 50 -4.04 5.05 8.44
C THR A 50 -3.27 3.96 9.18
N GLU A 51 -2.90 4.26 10.42
CA GLU A 51 -2.22 3.31 11.31
C GLU A 51 -3.09 2.08 11.58
N GLU A 52 -4.41 2.24 11.72
CA GLU A 52 -5.35 1.13 11.93
C GLU A 52 -5.29 0.10 10.78
N ARG A 53 -5.24 0.57 9.53
CA ARG A 53 -5.16 -0.32 8.37
C ARG A 53 -3.79 -0.96 8.22
N LEU A 54 -2.73 -0.18 8.48
CA LEU A 54 -1.38 -0.71 8.54
C LEU A 54 -1.31 -1.84 9.58
N ALA A 55 -1.81 -1.62 10.79
CA ALA A 55 -1.83 -2.61 11.86
C ALA A 55 -2.58 -3.88 11.44
N THR A 56 -3.70 -3.75 10.73
CA THR A 56 -4.44 -4.90 10.16
C THR A 56 -3.57 -5.73 9.20
N MET A 57 -2.75 -5.09 8.37
CA MET A 57 -1.80 -5.80 7.52
C MET A 57 -0.70 -6.46 8.38
N LEU A 58 -0.05 -5.71 9.27
CA LEU A 58 1.06 -6.24 10.08
C LEU A 58 0.64 -7.40 11.00
N ASP A 59 -0.62 -7.41 11.45
CA ASP A 59 -1.19 -8.47 12.30
C ASP A 59 -1.84 -9.62 11.50
N ALA A 60 -1.81 -9.56 10.17
CA ALA A 60 -2.29 -10.68 9.36
C ALA A 60 -1.51 -11.95 9.71
N ARG A 61 -2.18 -13.12 9.69
CA ARG A 61 -1.59 -14.43 10.04
C ARG A 61 -0.17 -14.69 9.49
N PRO A 62 0.18 -14.40 8.22
CA PRO A 62 1.53 -14.62 7.72
C PRO A 62 2.59 -13.66 8.30
N TYR A 63 2.19 -12.53 8.90
CA TYR A 63 3.09 -11.43 9.25
C TYR A 63 3.13 -11.11 10.75
N ARG A 64 2.11 -11.46 11.54
CA ARG A 64 1.95 -11.08 12.97
C ARG A 64 3.14 -11.35 13.91
N GLY A 65 4.03 -12.28 13.56
CA GLY A 65 5.23 -12.58 14.35
C GLY A 65 6.48 -11.81 13.92
N GLN A 66 6.43 -11.11 12.79
CA GLN A 66 7.58 -10.46 12.17
C GLN A 66 7.74 -9.02 12.66
N VAL A 67 8.98 -8.54 12.63
CA VAL A 67 9.29 -7.12 12.85
C VAL A 67 9.39 -6.45 11.48
N HIS A 68 8.72 -5.32 11.33
CA HIS A 68 8.65 -4.55 10.10
C HIS A 68 9.21 -3.15 10.32
N THR A 69 10.00 -2.69 9.35
CA THR A 69 10.39 -1.28 9.23
C THR A 69 9.25 -0.54 8.54
N VAL A 70 8.67 0.43 9.24
CA VAL A 70 7.59 1.28 8.75
C VAL A 70 8.13 2.68 8.59
N LEU A 71 8.07 3.18 7.37
CA LEU A 71 8.38 4.57 7.04
C LEU A 71 7.09 5.39 7.18
N VAL A 72 7.08 6.34 8.11
CA VAL A 72 6.01 7.34 8.21
C VAL A 72 6.44 8.50 7.34
N VAL A 73 5.57 8.89 6.40
CA VAL A 73 5.88 9.92 5.42
C VAL A 73 4.98 11.14 5.58
N ASP A 74 5.53 12.33 5.33
CA ASP A 74 4.74 13.54 5.16
C ASP A 74 3.90 13.38 3.89
N THR A 75 2.59 13.29 4.09
CA THR A 75 1.65 13.05 2.99
C THR A 75 1.56 14.27 2.06
N ARG A 76 1.75 15.49 2.58
CA ARG A 76 1.61 16.70 1.79
C ARG A 76 2.74 16.81 0.77
N THR A 77 3.99 16.66 1.20
CA THR A 77 5.15 16.77 0.31
C THR A 77 5.14 15.65 -0.73
N LEU A 78 4.87 14.40 -0.32
CA LEU A 78 4.71 13.27 -1.24
C LEU A 78 3.63 13.55 -2.30
N VAL A 79 2.47 14.09 -1.90
CA VAL A 79 1.38 14.38 -2.83
C VAL A 79 1.73 15.51 -3.80
N ILE A 80 2.41 16.55 -3.34
CA ILE A 80 2.84 17.67 -4.20
C ILE A 80 3.77 17.15 -5.30
N ASP A 81 4.77 16.35 -4.93
CA ASP A 81 5.83 15.93 -5.85
C ASP A 81 5.40 14.81 -6.81
N HIS A 82 4.42 13.97 -6.39
CA HIS A 82 3.95 12.83 -7.18
C HIS A 82 2.50 12.97 -7.68
N LEU A 83 1.88 14.15 -7.61
CA LEU A 83 0.46 14.36 -7.90
C LEU A 83 -0.01 13.69 -9.21
N ALA A 84 0.77 13.86 -10.28
CA ALA A 84 0.45 13.34 -11.61
C ALA A 84 0.47 11.80 -11.71
N HIS A 85 1.12 11.13 -10.76
CA HIS A 85 1.29 9.67 -10.72
C HIS A 85 0.50 9.01 -9.59
N ILE A 86 -0.21 9.79 -8.77
CA ILE A 86 -1.00 9.27 -7.67
C ILE A 86 -2.35 8.78 -8.17
N THR A 87 -2.64 7.53 -7.80
CA THR A 87 -3.95 6.92 -7.96
C THR A 87 -4.47 6.42 -6.62
N LEU A 88 -5.79 6.48 -6.46
CA LEU A 88 -6.48 6.12 -5.23
C LEU A 88 -7.36 4.90 -5.47
N SER A 89 -7.40 4.01 -4.49
CA SER A 89 -8.31 2.86 -4.47
C SER A 89 -9.12 2.84 -3.18
N SER A 90 -10.38 2.43 -3.32
CA SER A 90 -11.32 2.29 -2.20
C SER A 90 -11.30 0.90 -1.55
N MET A 91 -10.37 0.03 -1.98
CA MET A 91 -10.22 -1.35 -1.52
C MET A 91 -8.74 -1.76 -1.45
N ASN A 92 -8.45 -2.85 -0.72
CA ASN A 92 -7.12 -3.46 -0.76
C ASN A 92 -7.01 -4.26 -2.06
N SER A 93 -6.24 -3.76 -3.01
CA SER A 93 -6.12 -4.33 -4.36
C SER A 93 -5.31 -5.63 -4.39
N GLY A 94 -4.42 -5.81 -3.41
CA GLY A 94 -3.57 -6.99 -3.22
C GLY A 94 -4.24 -8.13 -2.45
N ALA A 95 -5.54 -8.04 -2.15
CA ALA A 95 -6.26 -9.04 -1.35
C ALA A 95 -7.52 -9.57 -2.06
N THR A 96 -7.56 -10.90 -2.27
CA THR A 96 -8.74 -11.64 -2.76
C THR A 96 -9.48 -12.44 -1.70
N ARG A 97 -8.98 -12.43 -0.45
CA ARG A 97 -9.57 -13.16 0.67
C ARG A 97 -10.07 -12.17 1.74
N PRO A 98 -11.17 -12.50 2.44
CA PRO A 98 -12.01 -13.69 2.26
C PRO A 98 -12.91 -13.63 1.02
N PHE A 99 -13.10 -12.45 0.43
CA PHE A 99 -13.98 -12.24 -0.73
C PHE A 99 -13.21 -11.68 -1.93
N PRO A 100 -13.37 -12.27 -3.13
CA PRO A 100 -12.78 -11.77 -4.37
C PRO A 100 -13.63 -10.62 -4.92
N HIS A 101 -13.58 -9.45 -4.27
CA HIS A 101 -14.32 -8.28 -4.73
C HIS A 101 -13.99 -7.91 -6.18
N PRO A 102 -15.00 -7.55 -7.01
CA PRO A 102 -14.80 -7.16 -8.40
C PRO A 102 -13.73 -6.08 -8.54
N ARG A 103 -12.89 -6.20 -9.55
CA ARG A 103 -11.81 -5.27 -9.84
C ARG A 103 -11.47 -5.26 -11.33
N ASN A 104 -10.87 -4.16 -11.75
CA ASN A 104 -10.41 -3.85 -13.10
C ASN A 104 -9.40 -2.70 -13.02
N PHE A 105 -8.90 -2.19 -14.14
CA PHE A 105 -7.97 -1.05 -14.10
C PHE A 105 -8.57 0.22 -13.47
N ASP A 106 -9.90 0.42 -13.56
CA ASP A 106 -10.61 1.55 -12.92
C ASP A 106 -10.72 1.44 -11.39
N THR A 107 -10.21 0.35 -10.80
CA THR A 107 -10.05 0.21 -9.34
C THR A 107 -9.13 1.30 -8.78
N PHE A 108 -8.22 1.81 -9.62
CA PHE A 108 -7.36 2.95 -9.32
C PHE A 108 -7.79 4.14 -10.15
N GLN A 109 -8.09 5.25 -9.48
CA GLN A 109 -8.54 6.46 -10.13
C GLN A 109 -7.61 7.61 -9.76
N ALA A 110 -7.37 8.52 -10.70
CA ALA A 110 -6.59 9.72 -10.43
C ALA A 110 -7.24 10.54 -9.31
N LEU A 111 -6.43 11.30 -8.57
CA LEU A 111 -6.91 12.07 -7.42
C LEU A 111 -8.05 13.04 -7.78
N ALA A 112 -8.00 13.66 -8.97
CA ALA A 112 -9.03 14.58 -9.47
C ALA A 112 -10.37 13.90 -9.83
N GLU A 113 -10.31 12.63 -10.24
CA GLU A 113 -11.48 11.84 -10.68
C GLU A 113 -12.08 11.02 -9.52
N TYR A 114 -11.37 10.91 -8.39
CA TYR A 114 -11.76 10.03 -7.30
C TYR A 114 -13.09 10.45 -6.66
N PRO A 115 -14.09 9.56 -6.55
CA PRO A 115 -15.45 9.89 -6.10
C PRO A 115 -15.55 10.02 -4.57
N PHE A 116 -14.66 10.78 -3.94
CA PHE A 116 -14.53 10.91 -2.49
C PHE A 116 -15.87 11.28 -1.83
N ALA A 117 -16.52 12.34 -2.31
CA ALA A 117 -17.76 12.85 -1.71
C ALA A 117 -18.93 11.85 -1.81
N ALA A 118 -18.99 11.06 -2.88
CA ALA A 118 -20.01 10.02 -3.05
C ALA A 118 -19.74 8.81 -2.13
N LEU A 119 -18.48 8.37 -2.05
CA LEU A 119 -18.06 7.27 -1.17
C LEU A 119 -18.19 7.64 0.31
N ARG A 120 -17.84 8.87 0.69
CA ARG A 120 -17.91 9.37 2.08
C ARG A 120 -19.32 9.34 2.67
N ARG A 121 -20.35 9.49 1.83
CA ARG A 121 -21.76 9.37 2.24
C ARG A 121 -22.15 7.94 2.62
N ARG A 122 -21.43 6.93 2.14
CA ARG A 122 -21.77 5.50 2.28
C ARG A 122 -20.76 4.72 3.11
N ARG A 123 -19.59 5.30 3.39
CA ARG A 123 -18.46 4.62 4.03
C ARG A 123 -17.85 5.43 5.17
N LEU A 124 -17.32 4.70 6.15
CA LEU A 124 -16.48 5.26 7.20
C LEU A 124 -15.23 5.90 6.60
N ALA A 125 -14.69 6.95 7.24
CA ALA A 125 -13.60 7.77 6.70
C ALA A 125 -12.42 6.92 6.24
N ARG A 126 -12.00 5.98 7.11
CA ARG A 126 -10.89 5.03 6.90
C ARG A 126 -11.11 4.02 5.75
N ASN A 127 -12.31 3.97 5.19
CA ASN A 127 -12.70 3.08 4.09
C ASN A 127 -13.07 3.87 2.82
N VAL A 128 -12.98 5.20 2.86
CA VAL A 128 -13.20 6.04 1.68
C VAL A 128 -11.99 5.96 0.77
N ILE A 129 -10.78 6.10 1.29
CA ILE A 129 -9.53 5.88 0.57
C ILE A 129 -8.76 4.83 1.35
N VAL A 130 -8.51 3.70 0.70
CA VAL A 130 -7.89 2.52 1.31
C VAL A 130 -6.42 2.44 0.95
N GLU A 131 -6.10 2.70 -0.30
CA GLU A 131 -4.74 2.72 -0.84
C GLU A 131 -4.52 4.04 -1.56
N LEU A 132 -3.38 4.65 -1.28
CA LEU A 132 -2.74 5.60 -2.19
C LEU A 132 -1.61 4.85 -2.87
N ALA A 133 -1.59 4.89 -4.20
CA ALA A 133 -0.57 4.24 -5.01
C ALA A 133 0.10 5.27 -5.91
N VAL A 134 1.43 5.35 -5.84
CA VAL A 134 2.24 6.08 -6.82
C VAL A 134 2.61 5.11 -7.93
N GLU A 135 2.30 5.47 -9.18
CA GLU A 135 2.70 4.65 -10.33
C GLU A 135 4.23 4.65 -10.52
N TYR A 136 4.74 3.48 -10.88
CA TYR A 136 6.13 3.14 -11.19
C TYR A 136 7.09 3.15 -9.99
N SER A 137 7.41 4.30 -9.42
CA SER A 137 8.45 4.39 -8.38
C SER A 137 8.41 5.68 -7.56
N VAL A 138 8.94 5.62 -6.33
CA VAL A 138 9.27 6.78 -5.48
C VAL A 138 10.76 6.70 -5.12
N PRO A 139 11.67 7.11 -6.02
CA PRO A 139 13.10 6.88 -5.85
C PRO A 139 13.71 7.68 -4.70
N ASN A 140 13.11 8.81 -4.35
CA ASN A 140 13.55 9.74 -3.31
C ASN A 140 12.70 9.64 -2.03
N ILE A 141 12.28 8.42 -1.67
CA ILE A 141 11.37 8.19 -0.53
C ILE A 141 11.86 8.84 0.77
N THR A 142 13.18 8.95 0.98
CA THR A 142 13.81 9.53 2.17
C THR A 142 13.41 10.98 2.41
N ASP A 143 13.17 11.75 1.36
CA ASP A 143 12.82 13.18 1.42
C ASP A 143 11.45 13.41 2.08
N TYR A 144 10.62 12.37 2.09
CA TYR A 144 9.29 12.41 2.67
C TYR A 144 9.22 11.75 4.05
N VAL A 145 10.24 11.02 4.50
CA VAL A 145 10.19 10.27 5.77
C VAL A 145 10.32 11.21 6.96
N VAL A 146 9.29 11.26 7.80
CA VAL A 146 9.27 12.04 9.05
C VAL A 146 9.59 11.20 10.29
N GLU A 147 9.38 9.88 10.21
CA GLU A 147 9.67 8.95 11.31
C GLU A 147 9.90 7.55 10.75
N VAL A 148 10.85 6.82 11.32
CA VAL A 148 11.02 5.38 11.06
C VAL A 148 10.64 4.60 12.31
N ARG A 149 9.73 3.64 12.15
CA ARG A 149 9.26 2.78 13.24
C ARG A 149 9.65 1.34 13.00
N ARG A 150 10.14 0.65 14.03
CA ARG A 150 10.19 -0.81 14.03
C ARG A 150 8.94 -1.33 14.72
N MET A 151 8.11 -2.07 13.99
CA MET A 151 6.79 -2.49 14.47
C MET A 151 6.62 -4.01 14.43
N ARG A 152 5.89 -4.56 15.41
CA ARG A 152 5.35 -5.93 15.38
C ARG A 152 3.84 -5.85 15.60
N GLY A 153 3.05 -6.18 14.58
CA GLY A 153 1.61 -5.89 14.59
C GLY A 153 1.37 -4.39 14.83
N ALA A 154 0.53 -4.05 15.80
CA ALA A 154 0.29 -2.66 16.22
C ALA A 154 1.34 -2.10 17.19
N HIS A 155 2.28 -2.92 17.69
CA HIS A 155 3.23 -2.50 18.71
C HIS A 155 4.45 -1.84 18.06
N VAL A 156 4.75 -0.60 18.48
CA VAL A 156 6.00 0.08 18.16
C VAL A 156 7.08 -0.38 19.13
N LEU A 157 8.13 -1.00 18.60
CA LEU A 157 9.28 -1.49 19.35
C LEU A 157 10.36 -0.40 19.50
N GLU A 158 10.52 0.42 18.46
CA GLU A 158 11.54 1.46 18.38
C GLU A 158 11.07 2.57 17.44
N ARG A 159 11.42 3.81 17.77
CA ARG A 159 11.26 4.99 16.92
C ARG A 159 12.64 5.57 16.64
N ILE A 160 12.91 5.80 15.37
CA ILE A 160 14.13 6.45 14.90
C ILE A 160 13.66 7.75 14.28
N GLU A 161 13.93 8.85 14.97
CA GLU A 161 13.68 10.20 14.46
C GLU A 161 14.77 10.55 13.46
N GLN A 162 14.39 11.20 12.35
CA GLN A 162 15.40 11.80 11.48
C GLN A 162 16.09 12.93 12.26
N PRO A 163 17.42 13.08 12.16
CA PRO A 163 18.09 14.25 12.70
C PRO A 163 17.40 15.50 12.17
N GLN A 164 16.99 16.42 13.05
CA GLN A 164 16.64 17.76 12.62
C GLN A 164 17.93 18.42 12.12
N GLU A 165 18.01 18.71 10.82
CA GLU A 165 19.03 19.61 10.25
C GLU A 165 18.86 21.03 10.79
#